data_AF-A0A2N8PT95-F1
#
_entry.id   AF-A0A2N8PT95-F1
#
_cell.length_a   1.000
_cell.length_b   1.000
_cell.length_c   1.000
_cell.angle_alpha   90.00
_cell.angle_beta   90.00
_cell.angle_gamma   90.00
#
_symmetry.space_group_name_H-M   'P 1'
#
loop_
_entity.id
_entity.type
_entity.pdbx_description
1 polymer ?
#
loop_
_entity_poly.entity_id
_entity_poly.type
_entity_poly.pdbx_seq_one_letter_code
_entity_poly.pdbx_strand_id
1 'polypeptide(L)'
;MRGETLKIKVFHMEEVTTGNDFRIEPTRLQIKQDFDCEDATIQKLTIRLLPPQQHEVETNTIMDIIPISTKVLGALGTGITHTLTGVSVVMTGAIEDGEQMHEFGSSEGVLRDHLVLDRAGTPKAEDYIIHVDLLAKKGTPFNRELCLKMFAIVDDFVQEIRERMKMLEGKDACEVHVYEERSNPGKPKVALVKQVAGQGAMYDMLLYPNEPSGFKGGCSIIDMNNMPVFLTANEYRDGAIRSMV
;
A
#
# COMPACT_ATOMS: atom_id res chain seq x y z
N MET A 1 -5.76 10.35 24.31
CA MET A 1 -6.76 9.87 23.34
C MET A 1 -7.35 8.59 23.89
N ARG A 2 -8.48 8.63 24.61
CA ARG A 2 -9.22 7.44 25.07
C ARG A 2 -10.68 7.67 24.71
N GLY A 3 -11.30 6.72 24.03
CA GLY A 3 -12.71 6.79 23.61
C GLY A 3 -12.94 7.40 22.23
N GLU A 4 -11.89 7.65 21.44
CA GLU A 4 -12.05 8.05 20.04
C GLU A 4 -12.37 6.81 19.18
N THR A 5 -13.32 6.97 18.28
CA THR A 5 -13.83 5.89 17.42
C THR A 5 -13.12 5.94 16.08
N LEU A 6 -12.68 4.80 15.56
CA LEU A 6 -12.28 4.64 14.18
C LEU A 6 -13.45 4.09 13.36
N LYS A 7 -13.76 4.73 12.24
CA LYS A 7 -14.70 4.23 11.24
C LYS A 7 -13.97 3.97 9.93
N ILE A 8 -13.95 2.71 9.50
CA ILE A 8 -13.44 2.33 8.17
C ILE A 8 -14.66 2.13 7.27
N LYS A 9 -14.71 2.88 6.19
CA LYS A 9 -15.78 2.84 5.18
C LYS A 9 -15.24 2.22 3.91
N VAL A 10 -15.89 1.17 3.44
CA VAL A 10 -15.44 0.37 2.31
C VAL A 10 -16.20 0.79 1.05
N PHE A 11 -15.46 0.96 -0.03
CA PHE A 11 -16.01 1.16 -1.38
C PHE A 11 -15.49 0.02 -2.25
N HIS A 12 -16.38 -0.88 -2.67
CA HIS A 12 -16.03 -2.01 -3.52
C HIS A 12 -16.08 -1.60 -4.98
N MET A 13 -14.95 -1.69 -5.67
CA MET A 13 -14.85 -1.37 -7.10
C MET A 13 -15.33 -2.58 -7.92
N GLU A 14 -16.47 -2.41 -8.57
CA GLU A 14 -17.04 -3.39 -9.50
C GLU A 14 -16.41 -3.25 -10.89
N GLU A 15 -16.00 -2.04 -11.26
CA GLU A 15 -15.39 -1.73 -12.54
C GLU A 15 -14.16 -0.84 -12.36
N VAL A 16 -13.03 -1.29 -12.88
CA VAL A 16 -11.81 -0.48 -13.00
C VAL A 16 -11.46 -0.31 -14.47
N THR A 17 -11.20 0.93 -14.89
CA THR A 17 -10.88 1.27 -16.28
C THR A 17 -9.68 2.21 -16.36
N THR A 18 -9.13 2.36 -17.56
CA THR A 18 -8.07 3.33 -17.85
C THR A 18 -8.63 4.50 -18.64
N GLY A 19 -8.08 5.69 -18.40
CA GLY A 19 -8.47 6.92 -19.10
C GLY A 19 -7.46 8.04 -18.91
N ASN A 20 -7.81 9.25 -19.35
CA ASN A 20 -6.90 10.41 -19.33
C ASN A 20 -6.80 11.09 -17.97
N ASP A 21 -7.75 10.84 -17.06
CA ASP A 21 -7.84 11.46 -15.74
C ASP A 21 -8.14 10.39 -14.68
N PHE A 22 -7.77 10.68 -13.43
CA PHE A 22 -8.25 9.92 -12.28
C PHE A 22 -9.69 10.31 -11.93
N ARG A 23 -10.60 9.34 -11.92
CA ARG A 23 -12.01 9.53 -11.52
C ARG A 23 -12.43 8.40 -10.61
N ILE A 24 -13.28 8.73 -9.64
CA ILE A 24 -13.84 7.73 -8.74
C ILE A 24 -15.33 7.98 -8.53
N GLU A 25 -16.07 6.90 -8.56
CA GLU A 25 -17.48 6.79 -8.18
C GLU A 25 -17.59 5.68 -7.12
N PRO A 26 -18.71 5.56 -6.38
CA PRO A 26 -18.82 4.60 -5.28
C PRO A 26 -18.48 3.15 -5.64
N THR A 27 -18.67 2.73 -6.90
CA THR A 27 -18.37 1.38 -7.39
C THR A 27 -17.44 1.33 -8.60
N ARG A 28 -16.87 2.47 -9.04
CA ARG A 28 -16.05 2.54 -10.25
C ARG A 28 -14.80 3.38 -10.04
N LEU A 29 -13.68 2.89 -10.57
CA LEU A 29 -12.41 3.59 -10.57
C LEU A 29 -11.89 3.73 -12.00
N GLN A 30 -11.52 4.95 -12.39
CA GLN A 30 -10.76 5.20 -13.61
C GLN A 30 -9.37 5.70 -13.21
N ILE A 31 -8.33 5.05 -13.72
CA ILE A 31 -6.94 5.44 -13.49
C ILE A 31 -6.27 5.93 -14.77
N LYS A 32 -5.22 6.74 -14.58
CA LYS A 32 -4.26 7.05 -15.64
C LYS A 32 -3.22 5.93 -15.77
N GLN A 33 -2.72 5.73 -16.99
CA GLN A 33 -1.56 4.84 -17.23
C GLN A 33 -0.26 5.61 -17.47
N ASP A 34 -0.36 6.91 -17.73
CA ASP A 34 0.74 7.87 -17.72
C ASP A 34 0.87 8.50 -16.33
N PHE A 35 2.06 8.39 -15.76
CA PHE A 35 2.43 9.05 -14.52
C PHE A 35 3.88 9.52 -14.65
N ASP A 36 4.09 10.82 -14.53
CA ASP A 36 5.41 11.40 -14.68
C ASP A 36 6.22 11.15 -13.39
N CYS A 37 7.34 10.47 -13.55
CA CYS A 37 8.36 10.33 -12.51
C CYS A 37 9.54 11.24 -12.89
N GLU A 38 9.77 12.30 -12.12
CA GLU A 38 10.90 13.21 -12.35
C GLU A 38 12.22 12.67 -11.77
N ASP A 39 12.25 11.45 -11.26
CA ASP A 39 13.45 10.91 -10.61
C ASP A 39 14.51 10.46 -11.63
N ALA A 40 15.69 11.07 -11.54
CA ALA A 40 16.80 10.81 -12.45
C ALA A 40 17.37 9.39 -12.36
N THR A 41 17.07 8.62 -11.32
CA THR A 41 17.52 7.22 -11.16
C THR A 41 16.55 6.23 -11.78
N ILE A 42 15.30 6.63 -12.03
CA ILE A 42 14.30 5.78 -12.67
C ILE A 42 14.37 5.98 -14.18
N GLN A 43 14.55 4.88 -14.90
CA GLN A 43 14.56 4.87 -16.36
C GLN A 43 13.15 4.85 -16.91
N LYS A 44 12.29 4.02 -16.30
CA LYS A 44 10.94 3.76 -16.79
C LYS A 44 10.00 3.42 -15.65
N LEU A 45 8.79 3.96 -15.72
CA LEU A 45 7.65 3.58 -14.90
C LEU A 45 6.55 3.11 -15.86
N THR A 46 5.99 1.93 -15.63
CA THR A 46 4.92 1.36 -16.45
C THR A 46 3.72 1.04 -15.58
N ILE A 47 2.54 1.57 -15.93
CA ILE A 47 1.28 1.24 -15.25
C ILE A 47 0.40 0.40 -16.17
N ARG A 48 0.00 -0.78 -15.70
CA ARG A 48 -0.90 -1.69 -16.41
C ARG A 48 -2.09 -2.01 -15.51
N LEU A 49 -3.29 -1.92 -16.06
CA LEU A 49 -4.47 -2.47 -15.41
C LEU A 49 -4.61 -3.94 -15.84
N LEU A 50 -4.61 -4.84 -14.86
CA LEU A 50 -4.88 -6.25 -15.06
C LEU A 50 -6.31 -6.53 -14.55
N PRO A 51 -7.26 -6.84 -15.45
CA PRO A 51 -8.55 -7.35 -15.07
C PRO A 51 -8.45 -8.67 -14.29
N PRO A 52 -9.52 -9.08 -13.61
CA PRO A 52 -9.56 -10.34 -12.88
C PRO A 52 -9.07 -11.51 -13.75
N GLN A 53 -8.30 -12.41 -13.12
CA GLN A 53 -7.68 -13.58 -13.74
C GLN A 53 -6.66 -13.32 -14.86
N GLN A 54 -6.31 -12.06 -15.17
CA GLN A 54 -5.27 -11.73 -16.16
C GLN A 54 -3.87 -11.64 -15.52
N HIS A 55 -3.41 -12.76 -14.95
CA HIS A 55 -2.12 -12.85 -14.24
C HIS A 55 -1.03 -13.58 -15.04
N GLU A 56 -1.29 -13.95 -16.28
CA GLU A 56 -0.30 -14.53 -17.20
C GLU A 56 0.52 -13.42 -17.87
N VAL A 57 1.21 -12.65 -17.03
CA VAL A 57 2.04 -11.52 -17.45
C VAL A 57 3.43 -11.69 -16.85
N GLU A 58 4.45 -11.46 -17.67
CA GLU A 58 5.84 -11.40 -17.22
C GLU A 58 6.06 -10.13 -16.40
N THR A 59 6.55 -10.30 -15.18
CA THR A 59 6.82 -9.21 -14.23
C THR A 59 8.23 -9.31 -13.67
N ASN A 60 8.78 -8.16 -13.27
CA ASN A 60 9.91 -8.13 -12.35
C ASN A 60 9.47 -8.61 -10.96
N THR A 61 10.43 -8.71 -10.05
CA THR A 61 10.20 -9.06 -8.65
C THR A 61 9.13 -8.17 -8.03
N ILE A 62 8.14 -8.82 -7.40
CA ILE A 62 7.11 -8.18 -6.58
C ILE A 62 7.78 -7.59 -5.35
N MET A 63 7.68 -6.27 -5.21
CA MET A 63 8.21 -5.53 -4.08
C MET A 63 7.13 -5.32 -3.00
N ASP A 64 5.86 -5.14 -3.40
CA ASP A 64 4.76 -4.93 -2.44
C ASP A 64 3.38 -5.10 -3.09
N ILE A 65 2.38 -5.32 -2.23
CA ILE A 65 0.96 -5.29 -2.56
C ILE A 65 0.32 -4.20 -1.70
N ILE A 66 0.02 -3.07 -2.31
CA ILE A 66 -0.38 -1.85 -1.61
C ILE A 66 -1.91 -1.75 -1.59
N PRO A 67 -2.54 -1.69 -0.40
CA PRO A 67 -3.96 -1.38 -0.29
C PRO A 67 -4.21 0.09 -0.60
N ILE A 68 -5.37 0.39 -1.20
CA ILE A 68 -5.77 1.76 -1.53
C ILE A 68 -6.71 2.27 -0.44
N SER A 69 -6.15 2.98 0.53
CA SER A 69 -6.89 3.57 1.65
C SER A 69 -6.49 5.03 1.83
N THR A 70 -7.42 5.86 2.30
CA THR A 70 -7.15 7.26 2.62
C THR A 70 -7.80 7.73 3.90
N LYS A 71 -7.11 8.64 4.59
CA LYS A 71 -7.63 9.33 5.75
C LYS A 71 -8.51 10.51 5.33
N VAL A 72 -9.79 10.46 5.72
CA VAL A 72 -10.76 11.53 5.42
C VAL A 72 -10.88 12.49 6.59
N LEU A 73 -10.86 11.98 7.82
CA LEU A 73 -10.99 12.80 9.03
C LEU A 73 -10.23 12.16 10.20
N GLY A 74 -9.52 12.99 10.96
CA GLY A 74 -8.80 12.55 12.17
C GLY A 74 -7.38 12.06 11.88
N ALA A 75 -6.75 11.47 12.91
CA ALA A 75 -5.42 10.87 12.82
C ALA A 75 -5.53 9.34 12.69
N LEU A 76 -4.45 8.67 12.29
CA LEU A 76 -4.45 7.20 12.22
C LEU A 76 -4.92 6.61 13.56
N GLY A 77 -5.88 5.69 13.48
CA GLY A 77 -6.52 5.06 14.63
C GLY A 77 -7.78 5.77 15.15
N THR A 78 -8.14 6.95 14.64
CA THR A 78 -9.36 7.68 15.04
C THR A 78 -10.04 8.37 13.87
N GLY A 79 -11.33 8.68 13.96
CA GLY A 79 -12.06 9.39 12.90
C GLY A 79 -12.51 8.48 11.75
N ILE A 80 -12.30 8.89 10.50
CA ILE A 80 -12.87 8.24 9.30
C ILE A 80 -11.77 7.93 8.29
N THR A 81 -11.73 6.68 7.84
CA THR A 81 -10.88 6.17 6.76
C THR A 81 -11.76 5.59 5.67
N HIS A 82 -11.45 5.90 4.42
CA HIS A 82 -12.04 5.24 3.25
C HIS A 82 -11.05 4.20 2.73
N THR A 83 -11.55 3.03 2.32
CA THR A 83 -10.73 1.96 1.76
C THR A 83 -11.39 1.36 0.54
N LEU A 84 -10.61 1.06 -0.50
CA LEU A 84 -11.10 0.34 -1.68
C LEU A 84 -10.93 -1.17 -1.50
N THR A 85 -11.90 -1.91 -2.02
CA THR A 85 -11.80 -3.35 -2.26
C THR A 85 -12.17 -3.63 -3.73
N GLY A 86 -11.94 -4.84 -4.24
CA GLY A 86 -12.12 -5.13 -5.67
C GLY A 86 -10.94 -4.67 -6.53
N VAL A 87 -9.97 -3.97 -5.93
CA VAL A 87 -8.75 -3.49 -6.59
C VAL A 87 -7.61 -3.34 -5.60
N SER A 88 -6.39 -3.65 -6.03
CA SER A 88 -5.16 -3.41 -5.28
C SER A 88 -4.01 -3.02 -6.22
N VAL A 89 -2.95 -2.45 -5.66
CA VAL A 89 -1.74 -2.11 -6.42
C VAL A 89 -0.69 -3.17 -6.18
N VAL A 90 -0.11 -3.71 -7.24
CA VAL A 90 1.05 -4.61 -7.15
C VAL A 90 2.23 -3.86 -7.74
N MET A 91 3.25 -3.59 -6.92
CA MET A 91 4.47 -2.95 -7.41
C MET A 91 5.57 -3.97 -7.66
N THR A 92 6.26 -3.80 -8.78
CA THR A 92 7.40 -4.63 -9.16
C THR A 92 8.58 -3.75 -9.54
N GLY A 93 9.80 -4.29 -9.47
CA GLY A 93 10.96 -3.50 -9.84
C GLY A 93 12.23 -4.27 -10.12
N ALA A 94 13.09 -3.63 -10.91
CA ALA A 94 14.43 -4.10 -11.26
C ALA A 94 15.36 -2.92 -11.59
N ILE A 95 16.66 -3.19 -11.69
CA ILE A 95 17.69 -2.31 -12.24
C ILE A 95 18.03 -2.78 -13.66
N GLU A 96 18.14 -1.85 -14.60
CA GLU A 96 18.50 -2.09 -15.99
C GLU A 96 19.85 -2.82 -16.07
N ASP A 97 19.81 -4.04 -16.63
CA ASP A 97 20.80 -5.15 -16.66
C ASP A 97 20.26 -6.45 -16.03
N GLY A 98 19.06 -6.42 -15.44
CA GLY A 98 18.34 -7.61 -14.97
C GLY A 98 18.53 -7.92 -13.50
N GLU A 99 19.21 -7.05 -12.74
CA GLU A 99 19.28 -7.14 -11.28
C GLU A 99 17.89 -6.83 -10.70
N GLN A 100 17.36 -7.76 -9.92
CA GLN A 100 15.99 -7.73 -9.42
C GLN A 100 15.95 -7.12 -8.02
N MET A 101 14.86 -6.43 -7.68
CA MET A 101 14.72 -5.77 -6.38
C MET A 101 14.33 -6.76 -5.27
N HIS A 102 15.19 -7.74 -4.97
CA HIS A 102 15.02 -8.67 -3.85
C HIS A 102 16.28 -8.75 -2.98
N GLU A 103 16.09 -9.02 -1.69
CA GLU A 103 17.20 -9.43 -0.81
C GLU A 103 17.28 -10.96 -0.69
N PHE A 104 16.15 -11.67 -0.60
CA PHE A 104 16.09 -13.13 -0.54
C PHE A 104 14.97 -13.70 -1.41
N GLY A 105 15.35 -14.44 -2.45
CA GLY A 105 14.43 -15.04 -3.41
C GLY A 105 13.85 -14.01 -4.37
N SER A 106 13.95 -14.24 -5.67
CA SER A 106 13.21 -13.46 -6.65
C SER A 106 11.77 -13.95 -6.78
N SER A 107 10.92 -13.05 -7.29
CA SER A 107 9.60 -13.36 -7.82
C SER A 107 9.41 -12.86 -9.26
N GLU A 108 10.50 -12.71 -10.03
CA GLU A 108 10.38 -12.44 -11.46
C GLU A 108 9.86 -13.65 -12.23
N GLY A 109 9.21 -13.36 -13.35
CA GLY A 109 8.61 -14.36 -14.22
C GLY A 109 7.12 -14.12 -14.38
N VAL A 110 6.37 -15.18 -14.63
CA VAL A 110 4.92 -15.11 -14.80
C VAL A 110 4.24 -14.83 -13.46
N LEU A 111 3.55 -13.70 -13.35
CA LEU A 111 2.95 -13.22 -12.09
C LEU A 111 2.09 -14.28 -11.38
N ARG A 112 1.28 -15.05 -12.11
CA ARG A 112 0.43 -16.13 -11.54
C ARG A 112 1.23 -17.18 -10.75
N ASP A 113 2.48 -17.42 -11.13
CA ASP A 113 3.29 -18.49 -10.52
C ASP A 113 3.94 -18.01 -9.20
N HIS A 114 3.98 -16.70 -8.97
CA HIS A 114 4.61 -16.08 -7.79
C HIS A 114 3.62 -15.34 -6.87
N LEU A 115 2.48 -14.88 -7.39
CA LEU A 115 1.45 -14.18 -6.62
C LEU A 115 0.40 -15.17 -6.08
N VAL A 116 0.39 -15.34 -4.76
CA VAL A 116 -0.66 -16.11 -4.07
C VAL A 116 -1.87 -15.22 -3.84
N LEU A 117 -3.02 -15.62 -4.38
CA LEU A 117 -4.30 -14.90 -4.26
C LEU A 117 -5.08 -15.36 -3.02
N ASP A 118 -6.16 -14.63 -2.70
CA ASP A 118 -7.16 -14.99 -1.69
C ASP A 118 -6.62 -15.16 -0.26
N ARG A 119 -5.57 -14.39 0.09
CA ARG A 119 -5.01 -14.28 1.43
C ARG A 119 -5.18 -12.86 1.96
N ALA A 120 -5.07 -12.72 3.29
CA ALA A 120 -5.04 -11.41 3.91
C ALA A 120 -3.82 -10.63 3.39
N GLY A 121 -4.07 -9.47 2.78
CA GLY A 121 -3.02 -8.62 2.19
C GLY A 121 -2.69 -8.93 0.73
N THR A 122 -3.34 -9.90 0.09
CA THR A 122 -3.16 -10.19 -1.34
C THR A 122 -4.47 -9.92 -2.10
N PRO A 123 -4.42 -9.67 -3.42
CA PRO A 123 -5.62 -9.57 -4.23
C PRO A 123 -6.44 -10.86 -4.16
N LYS A 124 -7.76 -10.75 -4.24
CA LYS A 124 -8.62 -11.91 -4.50
C LYS A 124 -8.55 -12.31 -5.97
N ALA A 125 -8.99 -13.52 -6.27
CA ALA A 125 -9.06 -13.99 -7.65
C ALA A 125 -9.94 -13.10 -8.54
N GLU A 126 -11.00 -12.51 -7.99
CA GLU A 126 -11.93 -11.59 -8.66
C GLU A 126 -11.53 -10.11 -8.65
N ASP A 127 -10.42 -9.75 -8.00
CA ASP A 127 -10.00 -8.35 -7.90
C ASP A 127 -9.24 -7.90 -9.16
N TYR A 128 -9.31 -6.61 -9.45
CA TYR A 128 -8.41 -5.94 -10.39
C TYR A 128 -7.04 -5.72 -9.74
N ILE A 129 -5.98 -5.77 -10.56
CA ILE A 129 -4.63 -5.39 -10.14
C ILE A 129 -4.19 -4.17 -10.95
N ILE A 130 -3.81 -3.10 -10.26
CA ILE A 130 -3.05 -1.99 -10.83
C ILE A 130 -1.58 -2.36 -10.69
N HIS A 131 -1.00 -2.88 -11.75
CA HIS A 131 0.40 -3.26 -11.79
C HIS A 131 1.27 -2.04 -12.10
N VAL A 132 2.18 -1.69 -11.19
CA VAL A 132 3.12 -0.57 -11.33
C VAL A 132 4.54 -1.12 -11.32
N ASP A 133 5.19 -1.09 -12.48
CA ASP A 133 6.56 -1.60 -12.66
C ASP A 133 7.55 -0.45 -12.80
N LEU A 134 8.62 -0.49 -12.00
CA LEU A 134 9.70 0.50 -12.03
C LEU A 134 11.02 -0.14 -12.45
N LEU A 135 11.64 0.42 -13.48
CA LEU A 135 12.98 0.06 -13.93
C LEU A 135 13.96 1.20 -13.58
N ALA A 136 14.89 0.93 -12.68
CA ALA A 136 15.98 1.84 -12.35
C ALA A 136 17.07 1.79 -13.42
N LYS A 137 17.82 2.88 -13.60
CA LYS A 137 18.87 2.98 -14.63
C LYS A 137 20.05 2.08 -14.32
N LYS A 138 20.73 1.64 -15.38
CA LYS A 138 21.94 0.83 -15.29
C LYS A 138 23.00 1.48 -14.40
N GLY A 139 23.60 0.69 -13.52
CA GLY A 139 24.65 1.13 -12.60
C GLY A 139 24.15 1.90 -11.38
N THR A 140 22.83 2.03 -11.20
CA THR A 140 22.26 2.49 -9.93
C THR A 140 22.53 1.42 -8.86
N PRO A 141 23.08 1.78 -7.69
CA PRO A 141 23.34 0.81 -6.64
C PRO A 141 22.03 0.27 -6.04
N PHE A 142 21.90 -1.05 -5.91
CA PHE A 142 20.86 -1.66 -5.10
C PHE A 142 21.11 -1.36 -3.61
N ASN A 143 20.34 -0.41 -3.06
CA ASN A 143 20.45 0.00 -1.67
C ASN A 143 19.09 0.47 -1.13
N ARG A 144 19.02 0.69 0.19
CA ARG A 144 17.81 1.16 0.88
C ARG A 144 17.26 2.46 0.28
N GLU A 145 18.14 3.39 -0.11
CA GLU A 145 17.70 4.68 -0.67
C GLU A 145 16.92 4.49 -1.99
N LEU A 146 17.42 3.63 -2.88
CA LEU A 146 16.72 3.30 -4.13
C LEU A 146 15.35 2.65 -3.84
N CYS A 147 15.31 1.69 -2.91
CA CYS A 147 14.09 0.99 -2.55
C CYS A 147 13.03 1.98 -2.03
N LEU A 148 13.39 2.78 -1.01
CA LEU A 148 12.53 3.81 -0.43
C LEU A 148 12.00 4.79 -1.48
N LYS A 149 12.85 5.18 -2.43
CA LYS A 149 12.48 6.07 -3.52
C LYS A 149 11.45 5.44 -4.47
N MET A 150 11.61 4.18 -4.84
CA MET A 150 10.62 3.47 -5.66
C MET A 150 9.28 3.35 -4.94
N PHE A 151 9.29 3.03 -3.64
CA PHE A 151 8.09 3.04 -2.80
C PHE A 151 7.41 4.42 -2.76
N ALA A 152 8.17 5.50 -2.61
CA ALA A 152 7.65 6.86 -2.61
C ALA A 152 6.96 7.22 -3.93
N ILE A 153 7.59 6.90 -5.07
CA ILE A 153 7.03 7.18 -6.40
C ILE A 153 5.71 6.46 -6.63
N VAL A 154 5.63 5.18 -6.24
CA VAL A 154 4.36 4.43 -6.32
C VAL A 154 3.32 5.03 -5.39
N ASP A 155 3.71 5.43 -4.18
CA ASP A 155 2.77 6.05 -3.24
C ASP A 155 2.23 7.40 -3.74
N ASP A 156 3.03 8.20 -4.45
CA ASP A 156 2.58 9.44 -5.10
C ASP A 156 1.53 9.16 -6.19
N PHE A 157 1.69 8.09 -6.98
CA PHE A 157 0.65 7.64 -7.90
C PHE A 157 -0.63 7.22 -7.16
N VAL A 158 -0.51 6.43 -6.09
CA VAL A 158 -1.67 6.03 -5.26
C VAL A 158 -2.31 7.24 -4.60
N GLN A 159 -1.55 8.27 -4.28
CA GLN A 159 -2.06 9.51 -3.69
C GLN A 159 -3.05 10.20 -4.62
N GLU A 160 -2.84 10.18 -5.94
CA GLU A 160 -3.81 10.72 -6.90
C GLU A 160 -5.18 10.03 -6.78
N ILE A 161 -5.21 8.73 -6.49
CA ILE A 161 -6.47 7.99 -6.24
C ILE A 161 -7.04 8.40 -4.86
N ARG A 162 -6.20 8.45 -3.83
CA ARG A 162 -6.60 8.82 -2.45
C ARG A 162 -7.24 10.21 -2.38
N GLU A 163 -6.71 11.19 -3.09
CA GLU A 163 -7.30 12.55 -3.12
C GLU A 163 -8.72 12.55 -3.68
N ARG A 164 -9.02 11.69 -4.66
CA ARG A 164 -10.37 11.54 -5.22
C ARG A 164 -11.28 10.78 -4.23
N MET A 165 -10.75 9.77 -3.55
CA MET A 165 -11.50 9.02 -2.51
C MET A 165 -11.96 9.89 -1.34
N LYS A 166 -11.22 10.96 -0.99
CA LYS A 166 -11.63 11.92 0.05
C LYS A 166 -12.93 12.65 -0.29
N MET A 167 -13.27 12.74 -1.58
CA MET A 167 -14.47 13.41 -2.07
C MET A 167 -15.71 12.49 -2.07
N LEU A 168 -15.55 11.18 -1.87
CA LEU A 168 -16.67 10.26 -1.79
C LEU A 168 -17.54 10.56 -0.56
N GLU A 169 -18.86 10.50 -0.73
CA GLU A 169 -19.75 10.60 0.41
C GLU A 169 -19.76 9.27 1.16
N GLY A 170 -19.35 9.29 2.43
CA GLY A 170 -19.28 8.06 3.21
C GLY A 170 -20.64 7.39 3.52
N LYS A 171 -21.77 7.89 3.00
CA LYS A 171 -23.07 7.20 3.04
C LYS A 171 -23.21 6.18 1.90
N ASP A 172 -22.41 6.33 0.85
CA ASP A 172 -22.40 5.48 -0.35
C ASP A 172 -21.45 4.28 -0.19
N ALA A 173 -20.80 4.16 0.97
CA ALA A 173 -19.96 3.02 1.32
C ALA A 173 -20.81 1.75 1.41
N CYS A 174 -20.32 0.66 0.82
CA CYS A 174 -21.01 -0.64 0.84
C CYS A 174 -20.88 -1.34 2.20
N GLU A 175 -19.81 -1.05 2.94
CA GLU A 175 -19.62 -1.54 4.32
C GLU A 175 -19.06 -0.45 5.22
N VAL A 176 -19.41 -0.50 6.52
CA VAL A 176 -18.87 0.39 7.54
C VAL A 176 -18.49 -0.43 8.78
N HIS A 177 -17.21 -0.38 9.13
CA HIS A 177 -16.69 -0.97 10.36
C HIS A 177 -16.43 0.13 11.38
N VAL A 178 -16.93 -0.07 12.60
CA VAL A 178 -16.78 0.87 13.71
C VAL A 178 -15.98 0.20 14.82
N TYR A 179 -14.85 0.82 15.18
CA TYR A 179 -13.93 0.32 16.20
C TYR A 179 -13.81 1.32 17.35
N GLU A 180 -14.33 0.94 18.51
CA GLU A 180 -14.26 1.73 19.73
C GLU A 180 -13.12 1.23 20.63
N GLU A 181 -12.28 2.15 21.10
CA GLU A 181 -11.32 1.81 22.15
C GLU A 181 -12.00 1.73 23.52
N ARG A 182 -12.18 0.50 24.00
CA ARG A 182 -12.80 0.22 25.31
C ARG A 182 -11.73 -0.04 26.38
N SER A 183 -11.90 0.59 27.54
CA SER A 183 -11.14 0.26 28.74
C SER A 183 -11.88 -0.80 29.54
N ASN A 184 -11.15 -1.79 30.07
CA ASN A 184 -11.69 -2.83 30.94
C ASN A 184 -11.00 -2.77 32.32
N PRO A 185 -11.42 -1.84 33.22
CA PRO A 185 -10.83 -1.71 34.55
C PRO A 185 -10.87 -3.02 35.34
N GLY A 186 -9.80 -3.32 36.08
CA GLY A 186 -9.71 -4.52 36.92
C GLY A 186 -9.45 -5.83 36.16
N LYS A 187 -9.33 -5.82 34.83
CA LYS A 187 -8.92 -6.97 34.02
C LYS A 187 -7.40 -6.96 33.75
N PRO A 188 -6.77 -8.12 33.47
CA PRO A 188 -5.37 -8.17 33.05
C PRO A 188 -5.11 -7.29 31.82
N LYS A 189 -3.95 -6.63 31.79
CA LYS A 189 -3.50 -5.89 30.61
C LYS A 189 -2.81 -6.87 29.65
N VAL A 190 -3.29 -6.91 28.41
CA VAL A 190 -2.74 -7.77 27.35
C VAL A 190 -2.14 -6.87 26.27
N ALA A 191 -0.93 -7.20 25.81
CA ALA A 191 -0.28 -6.57 24.66
C ALA A 191 0.07 -7.65 23.64
N LEU A 192 -0.10 -7.34 22.35
CA LEU A 192 0.39 -8.17 21.26
C LEU A 192 1.75 -7.61 20.82
N VAL A 193 2.74 -8.49 20.69
CA VAL A 193 4.08 -8.13 20.26
C VAL A 193 4.27 -8.64 18.84
N LYS A 194 4.46 -7.71 17.89
CA LYS A 194 4.87 -8.03 16.52
C LYS A 194 6.37 -7.76 16.41
N GLN A 195 7.15 -8.80 16.17
CA GLN A 195 8.56 -8.67 15.81
C GLN A 195 8.65 -8.44 14.30
N VAL A 196 9.52 -7.52 13.90
CA VAL A 196 9.73 -7.15 12.50
C VAL A 196 11.23 -7.11 12.21
N ALA A 197 11.61 -7.32 10.96
CA ALA A 197 12.97 -7.05 10.51
C ALA A 197 13.27 -5.56 10.66
N GLY A 198 14.50 -5.22 11.03
CA GLY A 198 14.95 -3.85 11.29
C GLY A 198 16.30 -3.55 10.65
N GLN A 199 16.59 -4.25 9.55
CA GLN A 199 17.81 -4.12 8.77
C GLN A 199 17.56 -4.74 7.38
N GLY A 200 17.97 -4.02 6.34
CA GLY A 200 17.86 -4.46 4.95
C GLY A 200 17.74 -3.26 4.01
N ALA A 201 17.95 -3.51 2.72
CA ALA A 201 17.59 -2.56 1.67
C ALA A 201 16.07 -2.53 1.45
N MET A 202 15.42 -3.70 1.52
CA MET A 202 13.99 -3.86 1.31
C MET A 202 13.23 -4.08 2.63
N TYR A 203 13.84 -4.73 3.64
CA TYR A 203 13.20 -5.04 4.93
C TYR A 203 13.13 -3.88 5.93
N ASP A 204 12.36 -2.86 5.60
CA ASP A 204 12.12 -1.70 6.47
C ASP A 204 10.61 -1.58 6.78
N MET A 205 10.29 -0.94 7.90
CA MET A 205 8.91 -0.68 8.31
C MET A 205 8.74 0.80 8.52
N LEU A 206 7.77 1.40 7.82
CA LEU A 206 7.38 2.77 8.06
C LEU A 206 6.26 2.82 9.08
N LEU A 207 6.42 3.70 10.07
CA LEU A 207 5.45 3.97 11.11
C LEU A 207 4.80 5.33 10.89
N TYR A 208 3.50 5.39 11.15
CA TYR A 208 2.67 6.60 11.10
C TYR A 208 2.75 7.41 9.79
N PRO A 209 2.58 6.78 8.62
CA PRO A 209 2.38 7.55 7.39
C PRO A 209 1.16 8.47 7.48
N ASN A 210 1.10 9.50 6.64
CA ASN A 210 -0.04 10.42 6.62
C ASN A 210 -1.35 9.73 6.18
N GLU A 211 -1.23 8.74 5.30
CA GLU A 211 -2.33 7.93 4.79
C GLU A 211 -2.20 6.50 5.33
N PRO A 212 -3.29 5.75 5.55
CA PRO A 212 -3.24 4.35 5.96
C PRO A 212 -2.38 3.52 4.99
N SER A 213 -1.32 2.90 5.51
CA SER A 213 -0.32 2.16 4.72
C SER A 213 0.33 2.98 3.59
N GLY A 214 0.33 4.31 3.72
CA GLY A 214 1.05 5.23 2.83
C GLY A 214 2.56 5.27 3.09
N PHE A 215 3.27 6.05 2.30
CA PHE A 215 4.72 6.25 2.44
C PHE A 215 5.02 7.61 3.07
N LYS A 216 4.40 8.67 2.52
CA LYS A 216 4.69 10.06 2.91
C LYS A 216 4.39 10.31 4.38
N GLY A 217 5.33 10.98 5.06
CA GLY A 217 5.24 11.30 6.50
C GLY A 217 5.63 10.15 7.43
N GLY A 218 5.81 8.94 6.89
CA GLY A 218 6.21 7.77 7.68
C GLY A 218 7.63 7.90 8.23
N CYS A 219 7.87 7.30 9.39
CA CYS A 219 9.17 7.19 10.02
C CYS A 219 9.67 5.75 9.96
N SER A 220 10.86 5.53 9.41
CA SER A 220 11.45 4.19 9.37
C SER A 220 11.88 3.74 10.76
N ILE A 221 11.60 2.48 11.09
CA ILE A 221 12.09 1.86 12.32
C ILE A 221 13.62 1.76 12.36
N ILE A 222 14.29 1.66 11.20
CA ILE A 222 15.76 1.60 11.11
C ILE A 222 16.33 2.94 11.58
N ASP A 223 15.75 4.04 11.10
CA ASP A 223 16.16 5.40 11.48
C ASP A 223 15.83 5.69 12.96
N MET A 224 14.84 4.99 13.52
CA MET A 224 14.53 4.97 14.96
C MET A 224 15.43 4.02 15.78
N ASN A 225 16.49 3.45 15.19
CA ASN A 225 17.36 2.46 15.83
C ASN A 225 16.59 1.25 16.40
N ASN A 226 15.55 0.81 15.70
CA ASN A 226 14.70 -0.33 16.07
C ASN A 226 14.09 -0.22 17.48
N MET A 227 13.85 1.01 17.93
CA MET A 227 13.20 1.28 19.21
C MET A 227 11.79 0.68 19.24
N PRO A 228 11.39 -0.03 20.32
CA PRO A 228 10.03 -0.53 20.46
C PRO A 228 9.00 0.60 20.44
N VAL A 229 7.96 0.46 19.62
CA VAL A 229 6.86 1.41 19.52
C VAL A 229 5.57 0.77 20.00
N PHE A 230 4.81 1.51 20.80
CA PHE A 230 3.49 1.08 21.25
C PHE A 230 2.43 1.67 20.31
N LEU A 231 1.63 0.78 19.74
CA LEU A 231 0.49 1.16 18.90
C LEU A 231 -0.81 0.75 19.58
N THR A 232 -1.85 1.58 19.43
CA THR A 232 -3.19 1.13 19.74
C THR A 232 -3.67 0.13 18.70
N ALA A 233 -4.68 -0.68 19.07
CA ALA A 233 -5.28 -1.62 18.14
C ALA A 233 -5.91 -0.90 16.93
N ASN A 234 -6.40 0.32 17.11
CA ASN A 234 -6.97 1.10 16.03
C ASN A 234 -5.88 1.72 15.14
N GLU A 235 -4.78 2.22 15.68
CA GLU A 235 -3.63 2.67 14.86
C GLU A 235 -3.14 1.55 13.94
N TYR A 236 -2.99 0.34 14.49
CA TYR A 236 -2.60 -0.84 13.68
C TYR A 236 -3.62 -1.15 12.57
N ARG A 237 -4.92 -1.18 12.90
CA ARG A 237 -5.99 -1.44 11.91
C ARG A 237 -6.05 -0.37 10.83
N ASP A 238 -5.73 0.86 11.19
CA ASP A 238 -5.79 2.02 10.31
C ASP A 238 -4.48 2.23 9.53
N GLY A 239 -3.63 1.20 9.42
CA GLY A 239 -2.45 1.24 8.56
C GLY A 239 -1.30 2.09 9.10
N ALA A 240 -1.15 2.24 10.43
CA ALA A 240 0.00 2.92 11.03
C ALA A 240 1.33 2.20 10.83
N ILE A 241 1.31 0.96 10.32
CA ILE A 241 2.51 0.25 9.89
C ILE A 241 2.38 -0.01 8.39
N ARG A 242 3.40 0.40 7.62
CA ARG A 242 3.63 -0.07 6.25
C ARG A 242 4.86 -0.96 6.25
N SER A 243 4.67 -2.20 5.81
CA SER A 243 5.77 -3.11 5.55
C SER A 243 6.38 -2.76 4.20
N MET A 244 7.70 -2.69 4.14
CA MET A 244 8.48 -2.73 2.92
C MET A 244 9.26 -4.04 3.02
N VAL A 245 9.15 -4.90 2.01
CA VAL A 245 9.63 -6.29 2.03
C VAL A 245 10.51 -6.58 0.85
#